data_AF-A0A7R9L507-F1
#
_entry.id   AF-A0A7R9L507-F1
#
_cell.length_a   1.000
_cell.length_b   1.000
_cell.length_c   1.000
_cell.angle_alpha   90.00
_cell.angle_beta   90.00
_cell.angle_gamma   90.00
#
_symmetry.space_group_name_H-M   'P 1'
#
loop_
_entity.id
_entity.type
_entity.pdbx_description
1 polymer ?
#
loop_
_entity_poly.entity_id
_entity_poly.type
_entity_poly.pdbx_seq_one_letter_code
_entity_poly.pdbx_strand_id
1 'polypeptide(L)'
;KRKKLSVSDVFNPNEDDDLSKAKKRRLPTLVDDNTDSDLSGTPTTKTMSSGADNKLMSSEEKRKQIKALIEKIPTSKEELFKYEIEWSLVDNTLMERRIRPWINKKIAEYIGEEEQALLDFICNKLQSKSSAQSILDDVAMVLDEEAEVFVVKMWRLLIYEIEAKKLGLGK
;
A
#
# COMPACT_ATOMS: atom_id res chain seq x y z
N LYS A 1 21.28 -4.64 1.67
CA LYS A 1 20.49 -3.47 1.24
C LYS A 1 19.02 -3.89 1.22
N ARG A 2 18.21 -3.55 2.25
CA ARG A 2 16.81 -4.01 2.39
C ARG A 2 15.93 -3.32 1.33
N LYS A 3 15.34 -4.08 0.40
CA LYS A 3 14.31 -3.57 -0.53
C LYS A 3 13.08 -3.17 0.29
N LYS A 4 12.73 -1.88 0.25
CA LYS A 4 11.56 -1.32 0.92
C LYS A 4 10.39 -1.50 -0.04
N LEU A 5 9.45 -2.38 0.29
CA LEU A 5 8.22 -2.59 -0.46
C LEU A 5 7.50 -1.24 -0.58
N SER A 6 7.34 -0.76 -1.80
CA SER A 6 6.63 0.47 -2.11
C SER A 6 5.15 0.14 -2.33
N VAL A 7 4.27 1.08 -2.01
CA VAL A 7 2.82 0.97 -2.28
C VAL A 7 2.57 0.73 -3.77
N SER A 8 3.46 1.22 -4.65
CA SER A 8 3.43 0.94 -6.08
C SER A 8 3.59 -0.55 -6.43
N ASP A 9 4.31 -1.35 -5.63
CA ASP A 9 4.52 -2.78 -5.87
C ASP A 9 3.26 -3.63 -5.55
N VAL A 10 2.32 -3.08 -4.76
CA VAL A 10 1.12 -3.80 -4.31
C VAL A 10 -0.05 -3.64 -5.29
N PHE A 11 -0.06 -2.57 -6.09
CA PHE A 11 -1.19 -2.19 -6.96
C PHE A 11 -0.90 -2.29 -8.45
N ASN A 12 0.23 -2.89 -8.85
CA ASN A 12 0.55 -3.19 -10.24
C ASN A 12 0.38 -4.70 -10.50
N PRO A 13 -0.83 -5.20 -10.80
CA PRO A 13 -1.06 -6.62 -11.08
C PRO A 13 -0.58 -7.06 -12.47
N ASN A 14 0.12 -6.20 -13.22
CA ASN A 14 0.59 -6.50 -14.57
C ASN A 14 2.09 -6.22 -14.65
N GLU A 15 2.90 -7.13 -14.11
CA GLU A 15 4.26 -7.42 -14.55
C GLU A 15 4.69 -8.76 -13.91
N ASP A 16 4.58 -9.80 -14.73
CA ASP A 16 5.38 -11.04 -14.74
C ASP A 16 5.33 -12.00 -13.53
N ASP A 17 4.52 -13.03 -13.73
CA ASP A 17 4.74 -14.39 -13.27
C ASP A 17 6.12 -14.92 -13.76
N ASP A 18 7.21 -14.62 -13.05
CA ASP A 18 8.43 -15.45 -13.10
C ASP A 18 9.32 -15.29 -11.85
N LEU A 19 8.88 -15.88 -10.73
CA LEU A 19 9.81 -16.28 -9.67
C LEU A 19 9.94 -17.81 -9.65
N SER A 20 10.28 -18.39 -10.81
CA SER A 20 10.45 -19.83 -10.94
C SER A 20 11.72 -20.26 -11.68
N LYS A 21 12.91 -19.81 -11.25
CA LYS A 21 14.12 -20.67 -11.20
C LYS A 21 15.37 -19.95 -10.66
N ALA A 22 16.24 -20.79 -10.10
CA ALA A 22 17.65 -20.57 -9.76
C ALA A 22 17.94 -19.80 -8.46
N LYS A 23 18.37 -20.53 -7.41
CA LYS A 23 19.77 -20.96 -7.27
C LYS A 23 19.93 -21.92 -6.09
N LYS A 24 20.07 -23.22 -6.40
CA LYS A 24 20.62 -24.21 -5.46
C LYS A 24 22.03 -23.74 -5.06
N ARG A 25 22.23 -23.38 -3.79
CA ARG A 25 23.57 -23.26 -3.20
C ARG A 25 23.63 -24.21 -2.03
N ARG A 26 24.38 -25.30 -2.23
CA ARG A 26 24.75 -26.29 -1.23
C ARG A 26 25.56 -25.60 -0.11
N LEU A 27 25.20 -25.88 1.13
CA LEU A 27 25.99 -25.57 2.31
C LEU A 27 26.70 -26.88 2.73
N PRO A 28 28.02 -26.91 2.93
CA PRO A 28 28.67 -28.06 3.57
C PRO A 28 28.37 -28.04 5.07
N THR A 29 27.65 -29.04 5.57
CA THR A 29 27.59 -29.37 7.00
C THR A 29 28.94 -29.96 7.40
N LEU A 30 29.73 -29.18 8.13
CA LEU A 30 30.86 -29.70 8.88
C LEU A 30 30.37 -30.55 10.04
N VAL A 31 31.13 -31.61 10.23
CA VAL A 31 30.92 -32.77 11.10
C VAL A 31 30.78 -32.44 12.57
N ASP A 32 29.97 -33.29 13.20
CA ASP A 32 29.70 -33.48 14.63
C ASP A 32 30.95 -34.02 15.35
N ASP A 33 31.28 -33.46 16.52
CA ASP A 33 32.02 -34.19 17.57
C ASP A 33 31.77 -33.56 18.96
N ASN A 34 30.85 -34.19 19.71
CA ASN A 34 30.92 -34.59 21.12
C ASN A 34 31.69 -33.75 22.17
N THR A 35 31.02 -33.44 23.30
CA THR A 35 31.33 -33.97 24.67
C THR A 35 30.89 -33.02 25.81
N ASP A 36 29.85 -33.47 26.54
CA ASP A 36 29.69 -33.60 28.01
C ASP A 36 29.53 -32.41 29.00
N SER A 37 28.65 -32.68 30.00
CA SER A 37 28.48 -32.07 31.35
C SER A 37 27.88 -30.65 31.45
N ASP A 38 27.04 -30.24 32.42
CA ASP A 38 26.37 -30.82 33.60
C ASP A 38 25.46 -29.71 34.21
N LEU A 39 24.25 -30.08 34.64
CA LEU A 39 23.33 -29.52 35.68
C LEU A 39 22.95 -28.01 35.84
N SER A 40 21.67 -27.86 36.26
CA SER A 40 21.13 -26.94 37.29
C SER A 40 20.42 -25.62 36.90
N GLY A 41 19.12 -25.52 37.26
CA GLY A 41 18.53 -24.30 37.84
C GLY A 41 17.25 -23.73 37.21
N THR A 42 16.09 -23.98 37.82
CA THR A 42 14.88 -23.09 37.76
C THR A 42 14.75 -22.36 39.11
N PRO A 43 13.82 -21.42 39.38
CA PRO A 43 12.87 -20.61 38.59
C PRO A 43 12.89 -19.10 38.98
N THR A 44 11.85 -18.33 38.60
CA THR A 44 11.46 -16.96 39.06
C THR A 44 12.17 -15.82 38.31
N THR A 45 11.57 -14.68 37.94
CA THR A 45 10.55 -13.84 38.58
C THR A 45 9.81 -13.00 37.54
N LYS A 46 8.57 -12.66 37.87
CA LYS A 46 7.76 -11.62 37.24
C LYS A 46 8.51 -10.29 37.28
N THR A 47 8.60 -9.60 36.14
CA THR A 47 8.75 -8.15 36.12
C THR A 47 7.68 -7.60 35.21
N MET A 48 6.59 -7.16 35.83
CA MET A 48 5.69 -6.18 35.21
C MET A 48 6.52 -4.91 35.04
N SER A 49 6.82 -4.57 33.79
CA SER A 49 7.14 -3.20 33.41
C SER A 49 5.96 -2.67 32.62
N SER A 50 5.00 -2.11 33.35
CA SER A 50 4.10 -1.10 32.83
C SER A 50 4.95 0.13 32.51
N GLY A 51 4.88 0.62 31.27
CA GLY A 51 5.52 1.86 30.88
C GLY A 51 6.07 1.82 29.46
N ALA A 52 5.21 2.07 28.47
CA ALA A 52 5.46 2.89 27.27
C ALA A 52 4.48 2.53 26.14
N ASP A 53 3.18 2.68 26.38
CA ASP A 53 2.11 2.29 25.46
C ASP A 53 1.96 3.22 24.23
N ASN A 54 3.00 3.94 23.81
CA ASN A 54 2.86 4.91 22.72
C ASN A 54 4.10 5.20 21.84
N LYS A 55 4.97 4.22 21.54
CA LYS A 55 5.98 4.50 20.48
C LYS A 55 6.52 3.35 19.64
N LEU A 56 6.11 2.10 19.80
CA LEU A 56 6.68 1.02 19.00
C LEU A 56 5.63 -0.04 18.68
N MET A 57 4.65 0.29 17.82
CA MET A 57 4.07 -0.81 17.04
C MET A 57 5.22 -1.50 16.33
N SER A 58 5.42 -2.78 16.66
CA SER A 58 6.47 -3.58 16.06
C SER A 58 6.29 -3.54 14.54
N SER A 59 7.38 -3.64 13.78
CA SER A 59 7.30 -3.69 12.32
C SER A 59 6.38 -4.82 11.83
N GLU A 60 6.16 -5.85 12.65
CA GLU A 60 5.22 -6.94 12.39
C GLU A 60 3.75 -6.52 12.56
N GLU A 61 3.42 -5.74 13.59
CA GLU A 61 2.06 -5.23 13.79
C GLU A 61 1.67 -4.25 12.69
N LYS A 62 2.58 -3.35 12.31
CA LYS A 62 2.36 -2.43 11.17
C LYS A 62 2.09 -3.21 9.88
N ARG A 63 2.82 -4.30 9.63
CA ARG A 63 2.57 -5.16 8.47
C ARG A 63 1.21 -5.85 8.53
N LYS A 64 0.80 -6.34 9.70
CA LYS A 64 -0.52 -6.95 9.89
C LYS A 64 -1.64 -5.94 9.61
N GLN A 65 -1.50 -4.71 10.13
CA GLN A 65 -2.49 -3.66 9.88
C GLN A 65 -2.55 -3.24 8.41
N ILE A 66 -1.41 -3.13 7.72
CA ILE A 66 -1.40 -2.83 6.28
C ILE A 66 -2.10 -3.94 5.49
N LYS A 67 -1.87 -5.21 5.83
CA LYS A 67 -2.56 -6.34 5.17
C LYS A 67 -4.06 -6.30 5.42
N ALA A 68 -4.47 -6.16 6.67
CA ALA A 68 -5.88 -6.06 7.05
C ALA A 68 -6.55 -4.86 6.37
N LEU A 69 -5.82 -3.76 6.20
CA LEU A 69 -6.31 -2.60 5.47
C LEU A 69 -6.55 -2.92 3.99
N ILE A 70 -5.60 -3.60 3.32
CA ILE A 70 -5.76 -3.99 1.91
C ILE A 70 -6.95 -4.95 1.76
N GLU A 71 -7.12 -5.91 2.67
CA GLU A 71 -8.25 -6.85 2.65
C GLU A 71 -9.61 -6.17 2.89
N LYS A 72 -9.63 -5.05 3.63
CA LYS A 72 -10.84 -4.26 3.89
C LYS A 72 -11.26 -3.42 2.68
N ILE A 73 -10.34 -3.10 1.77
CA ILE A 73 -10.66 -2.30 0.58
C ILE A 73 -11.41 -3.18 -0.41
N PRO A 74 -12.64 -2.80 -0.82
CA PRO A 74 -13.42 -3.62 -1.74
C PRO A 74 -12.70 -3.87 -3.07
N THR A 75 -12.78 -5.11 -3.55
CA THR A 75 -12.24 -5.48 -4.86
C THR A 75 -13.25 -5.22 -5.97
N SER A 76 -14.54 -5.30 -5.69
CA SER A 76 -15.62 -5.00 -6.63
C SER A 76 -15.70 -3.50 -6.92
N LYS A 77 -15.81 -3.11 -8.19
CA LYS A 77 -15.97 -1.70 -8.62
C LYS A 77 -17.16 -1.03 -7.93
N GLU A 78 -18.30 -1.70 -7.90
CA GLU A 78 -19.54 -1.14 -7.35
C GLU A 78 -19.43 -0.82 -5.85
N GLU A 79 -18.84 -1.75 -5.07
CA GLU A 79 -18.62 -1.55 -3.63
C GLU A 79 -17.55 -0.50 -3.38
N LEU A 80 -16.50 -0.47 -4.20
CA LEU A 80 -15.45 0.54 -4.12
C LEU A 80 -15.99 1.95 -4.38
N PHE A 81 -16.88 2.11 -5.35
CA PHE A 81 -17.48 3.41 -5.71
C PHE A 81 -18.52 3.86 -4.68
N LYS A 82 -19.17 2.91 -3.99
CA LYS A 82 -20.08 3.18 -2.88
C LYS A 82 -19.36 3.41 -1.55
N TYR A 83 -18.05 3.20 -1.48
CA TYR A 83 -17.29 3.36 -0.26
C TYR A 83 -17.33 4.81 0.23
N GLU A 84 -17.71 5.02 1.49
CA GLU A 84 -17.77 6.36 2.08
C GLU A 84 -16.37 6.88 2.40
N ILE A 85 -15.96 7.90 1.66
CA ILE A 85 -14.66 8.55 1.84
C ILE A 85 -14.77 9.65 2.89
N GLU A 86 -13.92 9.57 3.91
CA GLU A 86 -13.71 10.65 4.87
C GLU A 86 -12.85 11.75 4.24
N TRP A 87 -13.48 12.64 3.47
CA TRP A 87 -12.81 13.72 2.76
C TRP A 87 -12.08 14.70 3.69
N SER A 88 -12.43 14.75 4.98
CA SER A 88 -11.73 15.54 6.00
C SER A 88 -10.26 15.15 6.16
N LEU A 89 -9.90 13.92 5.80
CA LEU A 89 -8.53 13.41 5.85
C LEU A 89 -7.76 13.58 4.54
N VAL A 90 -8.43 14.01 3.48
CA VAL A 90 -7.84 14.32 2.18
C VAL A 90 -7.30 15.75 2.24
N ASP A 91 -6.08 15.90 2.74
CA ASP A 91 -5.38 17.19 2.82
C ASP A 91 -4.53 17.47 1.58
N ASN A 92 -4.15 18.75 1.39
CA ASN A 92 -3.27 19.15 0.29
C ASN A 92 -1.93 18.39 0.33
N THR A 93 -1.42 18.06 1.51
CA THR A 93 -0.21 17.25 1.65
C THR A 93 -0.37 15.87 1.03
N LEU A 94 -1.47 15.16 1.29
CA LEU A 94 -1.74 13.86 0.67
C LEU A 94 -1.87 14.01 -0.84
N MET A 95 -2.61 15.02 -1.29
CA MET A 95 -2.81 15.30 -2.71
C MET A 95 -1.48 15.54 -3.43
N GLU A 96 -0.65 16.45 -2.94
CA GLU A 96 0.60 16.83 -3.60
C GLU A 96 1.70 15.77 -3.48
N ARG A 97 1.78 15.03 -2.35
CA ARG A 97 2.88 14.09 -2.11
C ARG A 97 2.60 12.67 -2.56
N ARG A 98 1.34 12.26 -2.68
CA ARG A 98 0.96 10.87 -2.96
C ARG A 98 0.08 10.76 -4.19
N ILE A 99 -1.03 11.49 -4.21
CA ILE A 99 -2.07 11.33 -5.23
C ILE A 99 -1.62 11.91 -6.57
N ARG A 100 -1.25 13.20 -6.62
CA ARG A 100 -0.78 13.90 -7.83
C ARG A 100 0.40 13.21 -8.52
N PRO A 101 1.51 12.83 -7.85
CA PRO A 101 2.62 12.14 -8.51
C PRO A 101 2.24 10.73 -8.99
N TRP A 102 1.31 10.06 -8.32
CA TRP A 102 0.80 8.76 -8.80
C TRP A 102 -0.06 8.94 -10.06
N ILE A 103 -0.97 9.92 -10.07
CA ILE A 103 -1.79 10.26 -11.23
C ILE A 103 -0.90 10.64 -12.41
N ASN A 104 0.12 11.50 -12.22
CA ASN A 104 1.03 11.91 -13.30
C ASN A 104 1.68 10.69 -13.95
N LYS A 105 2.22 9.80 -13.10
CA LYS A 105 2.88 8.58 -13.57
C LYS A 105 1.91 7.70 -14.35
N LYS A 106 0.66 7.55 -13.90
CA LYS A 106 -0.32 6.71 -14.58
C LYS A 106 -0.83 7.33 -15.87
N ILE A 107 -1.07 8.64 -15.93
CA ILE A 107 -1.41 9.33 -17.18
C ILE A 107 -0.31 9.13 -18.22
N ALA A 108 0.96 9.35 -17.84
CA ALA A 108 2.09 9.13 -18.74
C ALA A 108 2.25 7.66 -19.19
N GLU A 109 1.85 6.69 -18.35
CA GLU A 109 1.87 5.26 -18.67
C GLU A 109 0.78 4.89 -19.70
N TYR A 110 -0.41 5.50 -19.60
CA TYR A 110 -1.53 5.23 -20.50
C TYR A 110 -1.43 5.98 -21.83
N ILE A 111 -1.06 7.26 -21.81
CA ILE A 111 -1.00 8.10 -23.02
C ILE A 111 0.37 7.99 -23.72
N GLY A 112 1.43 7.66 -22.97
CA GLY A 112 2.82 7.67 -23.45
C GLY A 112 3.50 9.04 -23.36
N GLU A 113 2.78 10.08 -22.95
CA GLU A 113 3.29 11.43 -22.71
C GLU A 113 2.68 12.07 -21.46
N GLU A 114 3.35 13.09 -20.92
CA GLU A 114 2.89 13.81 -19.74
C GLU A 114 1.79 14.83 -20.10
N GLU A 115 0.54 14.48 -19.85
CA GLU A 115 -0.60 15.37 -20.05
C GLU A 115 -0.98 16.10 -18.75
N GLN A 116 -0.40 17.30 -18.55
CA GLN A 116 -0.62 18.10 -17.33
C GLN A 116 -2.07 18.58 -17.20
N ALA A 117 -2.76 18.85 -18.32
CA ALA A 117 -4.14 19.33 -18.27
C ALA A 117 -5.09 18.28 -17.68
N LEU A 118 -4.91 17.01 -18.07
CA LEU A 118 -5.70 15.89 -17.53
C LEU A 118 -5.37 15.65 -16.05
N LEU A 119 -4.08 15.75 -15.68
CA LEU A 119 -3.66 15.64 -14.29
C LEU A 119 -4.35 16.69 -13.41
N ASP A 120 -4.30 17.96 -13.82
CA ASP A 120 -4.89 19.06 -13.05
C ASP A 120 -6.42 18.92 -13.01
N PHE A 121 -7.06 18.48 -14.09
CA PHE A 121 -8.48 18.18 -14.14
C PHE A 121 -8.90 17.12 -13.11
N ILE A 122 -8.20 15.98 -13.05
CA ILE A 122 -8.49 14.92 -12.09
C ILE A 122 -8.22 15.38 -10.65
N CYS A 123 -7.12 16.11 -10.40
CA CYS A 123 -6.82 16.67 -9.08
C CYS A 123 -7.95 17.60 -8.60
N ASN A 124 -8.45 18.47 -9.48
CA ASN A 124 -9.54 19.38 -9.18
C ASN A 124 -10.85 18.64 -8.86
N LYS A 125 -11.16 17.55 -9.58
CA LYS A 125 -12.33 16.71 -9.30
C LYS A 125 -12.26 16.05 -7.93
N LEU A 126 -11.09 15.55 -7.55
CA LEU A 126 -10.85 14.99 -6.22
C LEU A 126 -11.00 16.04 -5.11
N GLN A 127 -10.45 17.25 -5.31
CA GLN A 127 -10.62 18.35 -4.34
C GLN A 127 -12.08 18.81 -4.22
N SER A 128 -12.83 18.72 -5.33
CA SER A 128 -14.27 19.00 -5.37
C SER A 128 -15.13 17.87 -4.77
N LYS A 129 -14.50 16.80 -4.27
CA LYS A 129 -15.17 15.63 -3.67
C LYS A 129 -16.17 14.99 -4.63
N SER A 130 -15.87 15.03 -5.93
CA SER A 130 -16.68 14.38 -6.96
C SER A 130 -16.73 12.87 -6.74
N SER A 131 -17.81 12.22 -7.16
CA SER A 131 -17.94 10.76 -7.06
C SER A 131 -16.99 10.04 -8.02
N ALA A 132 -16.60 8.82 -7.67
CA ALA A 132 -15.77 7.97 -8.52
C ALA A 132 -16.36 7.80 -9.93
N GLN A 133 -17.68 7.63 -10.00
CA GLN A 133 -18.40 7.47 -11.26
C GLN A 133 -18.31 8.73 -12.12
N SER A 134 -18.51 9.92 -11.55
CA SER A 134 -18.39 11.17 -12.31
C SER A 134 -16.97 11.35 -12.86
N ILE A 135 -15.94 11.01 -12.08
CA ILE A 135 -14.56 11.08 -12.55
C ILE A 135 -14.30 10.06 -13.67
N LEU A 136 -14.84 8.85 -13.53
CA LEU A 136 -14.76 7.82 -14.56
C LEU A 136 -15.38 8.29 -15.87
N ASP A 137 -16.60 8.82 -15.83
CA ASP A 137 -17.32 9.24 -17.04
C ASP A 137 -16.55 10.35 -17.79
N ASP A 138 -15.95 11.31 -17.06
CA ASP A 138 -15.15 12.37 -17.67
C ASP A 138 -13.80 11.86 -18.22
N VAL A 139 -13.12 10.96 -17.50
CA VAL A 139 -11.82 10.41 -17.93
C VAL A 139 -11.98 9.40 -19.07
N ALA A 140 -13.12 8.70 -19.13
CA ALA A 140 -13.45 7.77 -20.22
C ALA A 140 -13.53 8.45 -21.59
N MET A 141 -13.84 9.75 -21.64
CA MET A 141 -13.82 10.52 -22.90
C MET A 141 -12.41 10.69 -23.50
N VAL A 142 -11.36 10.42 -22.71
CA VAL A 142 -9.95 10.59 -23.12
C VAL A 142 -9.20 9.25 -23.15
N LEU A 143 -9.47 8.37 -22.18
CA LEU A 143 -8.78 7.07 -22.01
C LEU A 143 -9.65 5.86 -22.42
N ASP A 144 -10.85 6.08 -22.95
CA ASP A 144 -11.80 5.05 -23.39
C ASP A 144 -11.91 3.87 -22.40
N GLU A 145 -11.57 2.65 -22.83
CA GLU A 145 -11.65 1.41 -22.05
C GLU A 145 -10.65 1.33 -20.88
N GLU A 146 -9.56 2.10 -20.94
CA GLU A 146 -8.52 2.10 -19.91
C GLU A 146 -8.89 2.97 -18.69
N ALA A 147 -9.84 3.89 -18.86
CA ALA A 147 -10.28 4.80 -17.80
C ALA A 147 -10.84 4.06 -16.58
N GLU A 148 -11.56 2.96 -16.79
CA GLU A 148 -12.12 2.17 -15.68
C GLU A 148 -11.03 1.62 -14.78
N VAL A 149 -10.00 1.02 -15.38
CA VAL A 149 -8.88 0.44 -14.64
C VAL A 149 -8.11 1.53 -13.90
N PHE A 150 -7.91 2.69 -14.55
CA PHE A 150 -7.28 3.85 -13.95
C PHE A 150 -8.04 4.36 -12.72
N VAL A 151 -9.34 4.64 -12.85
CA VAL A 151 -10.15 5.20 -11.75
C VAL A 151 -10.32 4.20 -10.62
N VAL A 152 -10.51 2.91 -10.90
CA VAL A 152 -10.56 1.88 -9.84
C VAL A 152 -9.25 1.86 -9.05
N LYS A 153 -8.09 1.87 -9.71
CA LYS A 153 -6.79 1.90 -9.03
C LYS A 153 -6.60 3.19 -8.23
N MET A 154 -7.01 4.32 -8.79
CA MET A 154 -6.93 5.63 -8.12
C MET A 154 -7.80 5.66 -6.86
N TRP A 155 -9.03 5.19 -6.94
CA TRP A 155 -9.95 5.17 -5.81
C TRP A 155 -9.47 4.25 -4.69
N ARG A 156 -8.92 3.07 -5.05
CA ARG A 156 -8.28 2.17 -4.08
C ARG A 156 -7.10 2.83 -3.38
N LEU A 157 -6.25 3.55 -4.12
CA LEU A 157 -5.13 4.29 -3.56
C LEU A 157 -5.61 5.36 -2.57
N LEU A 158 -6.65 6.11 -2.95
CA LEU A 158 -7.22 7.17 -2.11
C LEU A 158 -7.74 6.61 -0.78
N ILE A 159 -8.54 5.54 -0.83
CA ILE A 159 -9.06 4.87 0.39
C ILE A 159 -7.90 4.33 1.24
N TYR A 160 -6.92 3.68 0.61
CA TYR A 160 -5.74 3.18 1.32
C TYR A 160 -5.02 4.29 2.08
N GLU A 161 -4.72 5.42 1.43
CA GLU A 161 -3.99 6.51 2.06
C GLU A 161 -4.78 7.13 3.22
N ILE A 162 -6.10 7.26 3.08
CA ILE A 162 -6.98 7.80 4.13
C ILE A 162 -7.01 6.86 5.34
N GLU A 163 -7.28 5.58 5.14
CA GLU A 163 -7.34 4.63 6.25
C GLU A 163 -5.96 4.37 6.87
N ALA A 164 -4.88 4.38 6.07
CA ALA A 164 -3.52 4.33 6.59
C ALA A 164 -3.21 5.56 7.46
N LYS A 165 -3.70 6.74 7.08
CA LYS A 165 -3.58 7.96 7.89
C LYS A 165 -4.35 7.85 9.21
N LYS A 166 -5.57 7.29 9.21
CA LYS A 166 -6.35 7.00 10.44
C LYS A 166 -5.60 6.09 11.41
N LEU A 167 -4.88 5.10 10.89
CA LEU A 167 -4.13 4.12 11.68
C LEU A 167 -2.71 4.59 12.06
N GLY A 168 -2.30 5.81 11.67
CA GLY A 168 -0.93 6.29 11.87
C GLY A 168 0.13 5.50 11.08
N LEU A 169 -0.28 4.80 10.03
CA LEU A 169 0.57 4.05 9.09
C LEU A 169 0.99 4.90 7.88
N GLY A 170 0.32 6.04 7.67
CA GLY A 170 0.68 7.04 6.66
C GLY A 170 2.10 7.58 6.85
N LYS A 171 2.76 7.91 5.74
CA LYS A 171 4.12 8.49 5.73
C LYS A 171 4.09 10.00 5.62
#